data_AF-A0A8J8C994-F1
#
_entry.id   AF-A0A8J8C994-F1
#
_cell.length_a   1.000
_cell.length_b   1.000
_cell.length_c   1.000
_cell.angle_alpha   90.00
_cell.angle_beta   90.00
_cell.angle_gamma   90.00
#
_symmetry.space_group_name_H-M   'P 1'
#
loop_
_entity.id
_entity.type
_entity.pdbx_description
1 polymer ?
#
loop_
_entity_poly.entity_id
_entity_poly.type
_entity_poly.pdbx_seq_one_letter_code
_entity_poly.pdbx_strand_id
1 'polypeptide(L)'
;MDRSLDVAHVAETLPDLGAVLEDSRLRPLGVVVGFAILTVGALLSIAPTTGQWAFWSNAVAATLVFVSVPLFCVGLAAPDPPKGSRFHIGVNLSRKQRQAVATGSLCITLSPVVMALGSPLGLSTVVLATAATLAFVGASLVLTGFVAWTSEELTGPA
;
A
#
# COMPACT_ATOMS: atom_id res chain seq x y z
N MET A 1 -16.95 -3.99 26.23
CA MET A 1 -15.81 -3.05 26.06
C MET A 1 -15.49 -3.05 24.58
N ASP A 2 -16.21 -2.21 23.81
CA ASP A 2 -16.00 -2.04 22.38
C ASP A 2 -14.76 -1.18 22.16
N ARG A 3 -13.59 -1.83 22.10
CA ARG A 3 -12.41 -1.22 21.47
C ARG A 3 -12.56 -1.39 19.97
N SER A 4 -13.51 -0.68 19.36
CA SER A 4 -13.44 -0.44 17.92
C SER A 4 -12.19 0.41 17.70
N LEU A 5 -11.32 -0.04 16.81
CA LEU A 5 -10.21 0.75 16.29
C LEU A 5 -10.83 1.96 15.60
N ASP A 6 -10.99 3.07 16.32
CA ASP A 6 -11.55 4.29 15.78
C ASP A 6 -10.56 4.90 14.79
N VAL A 7 -10.73 4.50 13.53
CA VAL A 7 -9.94 4.95 12.39
C VAL A 7 -9.96 6.48 12.27
N ALA A 8 -10.99 7.13 12.83
CA ALA A 8 -11.11 8.58 12.87
C ALA A 8 -10.02 9.24 13.73
N HIS A 9 -9.58 8.58 14.81
CA HIS A 9 -8.57 9.12 15.72
C HIS A 9 -7.14 8.92 15.19
N VAL A 10 -6.87 7.80 14.53
CA VAL A 10 -5.56 7.54 13.90
C VAL A 10 -5.34 8.50 12.72
N ALA A 11 -6.37 8.75 11.91
CA ALA A 11 -6.28 9.63 10.74
C ALA A 11 -5.93 11.09 11.07
N GLU A 12 -6.35 11.60 12.23
CA GLU A 12 -6.04 12.98 12.67
C GLU A 12 -4.56 13.23 12.95
N THR A 13 -3.78 12.16 13.16
CA THR A 13 -2.34 12.24 13.38
C THR A 13 -1.50 12.01 12.12
N LEU A 14 -2.13 11.68 10.98
CA LEU A 14 -1.43 11.38 9.72
C LEU A 14 -1.23 12.65 8.88
N PRO A 15 -0.14 12.73 8.08
CA PRO A 15 0.09 13.85 7.17
C PRO A 15 -1.06 14.00 6.16
N ASP A 16 -1.48 15.24 5.88
CA ASP A 16 -2.57 15.53 4.94
C ASP A 16 -2.08 15.33 3.49
N LEU A 17 -2.51 14.24 2.88
CA LEU A 17 -2.28 13.89 1.47
C LEU A 17 -3.51 14.21 0.60
N GLY A 18 -4.48 14.97 1.13
CA GLY A 18 -5.85 15.10 0.62
C GLY A 18 -5.97 15.54 -0.85
N ALA A 19 -5.18 16.52 -1.29
CA ALA A 19 -5.30 17.06 -2.65
C ALA A 19 -4.92 16.05 -3.75
N VAL A 20 -3.99 15.13 -3.46
CA VAL A 20 -3.58 14.09 -4.42
C VAL A 20 -4.59 12.95 -4.41
N LEU A 21 -5.11 12.57 -3.25
CA LEU A 21 -6.03 11.44 -3.06
C LEU A 21 -7.48 11.69 -3.52
N GLU A 22 -7.79 12.91 -3.93
CA GLU A 22 -9.08 13.28 -4.52
C GLU A 22 -9.13 13.07 -6.04
N ASP A 23 -7.98 12.80 -6.69
CA ASP A 23 -7.94 12.54 -8.13
C ASP A 23 -8.41 11.11 -8.47
N SER A 24 -9.60 11.00 -9.06
CA SER A 24 -10.18 9.73 -9.53
C SER A 24 -9.38 9.04 -10.64
N ARG A 25 -8.48 9.77 -11.32
CA ARG A 25 -7.56 9.20 -12.32
C ARG A 25 -6.51 8.29 -11.68
N LEU A 26 -6.27 8.42 -10.38
CA LEU A 26 -5.39 7.52 -9.63
C LEU A 26 -5.92 6.10 -9.55
N ARG A 27 -7.24 5.87 -9.67
CA ARG A 27 -7.80 4.52 -9.65
C ARG A 27 -7.31 3.64 -10.80
N PRO A 28 -7.56 3.99 -12.08
CA PRO A 28 -7.08 3.17 -13.20
C PRO A 28 -5.54 3.09 -13.22
N LEU A 29 -4.86 4.19 -12.89
CA LEU A 29 -3.40 4.21 -12.88
C LEU A 29 -2.83 3.29 -11.80
N GLY A 30 -3.28 3.42 -10.55
CA GLY A 30 -2.82 2.60 -9.44
C GLY A 30 -3.15 1.11 -9.60
N VAL A 31 -4.37 0.80 -10.05
CA VAL A 31 -4.80 -0.60 -10.26
C VAL A 31 -4.04 -1.24 -11.42
N VAL A 32 -3.98 -0.60 -12.59
CA VAL A 32 -3.33 -1.19 -13.79
C VAL A 32 -1.82 -1.23 -13.63
N VAL A 33 -1.21 -0.12 -13.22
CA VAL A 33 0.26 -0.05 -13.06
C VAL A 33 0.70 -0.93 -11.89
N GLY A 34 -0.01 -0.89 -10.76
CA GLY A 34 0.27 -1.77 -9.62
C GLY A 34 0.19 -3.25 -10.00
N PHE A 35 -0.87 -3.66 -10.68
CA PHE A 35 -1.02 -5.05 -11.14
C PHE A 35 0.07 -5.46 -12.14
N ALA A 36 0.40 -4.60 -13.11
CA ALA A 36 1.44 -4.88 -14.10
C ALA A 36 2.81 -5.07 -13.44
N ILE A 37 3.19 -4.16 -12.52
CA ILE A 37 4.45 -4.25 -11.77
C ILE A 37 4.48 -5.52 -10.91
N LEU A 38 3.37 -5.86 -10.24
CA LEU A 38 3.27 -7.09 -9.44
C LEU A 38 3.47 -8.34 -10.31
N THR A 39 2.86 -8.37 -11.50
CA THR A 39 2.98 -9.47 -12.45
C THR A 39 4.44 -9.64 -12.91
N VAL A 40 5.12 -8.53 -13.24
CA VAL A 40 6.55 -8.56 -13.59
C VAL A 40 7.40 -9.07 -12.43
N GLY A 41 7.14 -8.60 -11.21
CA GLY A 41 7.84 -9.07 -10.01
C GLY A 41 7.65 -10.57 -9.75
N ALA A 42 6.41 -11.06 -9.89
CA ALA A 42 6.10 -12.48 -9.75
C ALA A 42 6.82 -13.34 -10.81
N LEU A 43 6.82 -12.89 -12.08
CA LEU A 43 7.52 -13.57 -13.16
C LEU A 43 9.04 -13.64 -12.92
N LEU A 44 9.64 -12.58 -12.39
CA LEU A 44 11.06 -12.56 -12.01
C LEU A 44 11.36 -13.49 -10.84
N SER A 45 10.43 -13.67 -9.90
CA SER A 45 10.60 -14.57 -8.75
C SER A 45 10.56 -16.05 -9.12
N ILE A 46 9.89 -16.41 -10.22
CA ILE A 46 9.80 -17.80 -10.71
C ILE A 46 10.77 -18.10 -11.86
N ALA A 47 11.49 -17.09 -12.35
CA ALA A 47 12.43 -17.24 -13.44
C ALA A 47 13.58 -18.19 -13.02
N PRO A 48 13.93 -19.19 -13.85
CA PRO A 48 14.99 -20.14 -13.55
C PRO A 48 16.34 -19.44 -13.67
N THR A 49 16.78 -18.85 -12.55
CA THR A 49 18.03 -18.11 -12.44
C THR A 49 18.95 -18.82 -11.45
N THR A 50 20.26 -18.78 -11.67
CA THR A 50 21.25 -19.45 -10.82
C THR A 50 22.35 -18.48 -10.39
N GLY A 51 22.97 -18.75 -9.23
CA GLY A 51 24.08 -17.96 -8.70
C GLY A 51 23.70 -16.49 -8.43
N GLN A 52 24.58 -15.58 -8.82
CA GLN A 52 24.42 -14.13 -8.58
C GLN A 52 23.18 -13.54 -9.26
N TRP A 53 22.74 -14.11 -10.39
CA TRP A 53 21.52 -13.68 -11.09
C TRP A 53 20.25 -13.99 -10.31
N ALA A 54 20.22 -15.10 -9.56
CA ALA A 54 19.08 -15.44 -8.70
C ALA A 54 18.90 -14.45 -7.55
N PHE A 55 20.02 -14.01 -6.96
CA PHE A 55 20.00 -12.98 -5.92
C PHE A 55 19.41 -11.65 -6.45
N TRP A 56 19.89 -11.16 -7.58
CA TRP A 56 19.38 -9.92 -8.17
C TRP A 56 17.94 -10.04 -8.65
N SER A 57 17.54 -11.18 -9.25
CA SER A 57 16.16 -11.42 -9.65
C SER A 57 15.21 -11.36 -8.46
N ASN A 58 15.58 -12.00 -7.34
CA ASN A 58 14.78 -11.96 -6.11
C ASN A 58 14.77 -10.57 -5.47
N ALA A 59 15.89 -9.85 -5.44
CA ALA A 59 15.95 -8.49 -4.90
C ALA A 59 15.07 -7.52 -5.70
N VAL A 60 15.11 -7.62 -7.03
CA VAL A 60 14.26 -6.82 -7.93
C VAL A 60 12.80 -7.24 -7.77
N ALA A 61 12.49 -8.54 -7.76
CA ALA A 61 11.13 -9.05 -7.54
C ALA A 61 10.54 -8.54 -6.21
N ALA A 62 11.29 -8.63 -5.12
CA ALA A 62 10.86 -8.12 -3.82
C ALA A 62 10.60 -6.61 -3.87
N THR A 63 11.51 -5.83 -4.46
CA THR A 63 11.33 -4.37 -4.61
C THR A 63 10.08 -4.04 -5.42
N LEU A 64 9.85 -4.75 -6.52
CA LEU A 64 8.65 -4.57 -7.33
C LEU A 64 7.38 -4.86 -6.54
N VAL A 65 7.36 -5.88 -5.68
CA VAL A 65 6.24 -6.19 -4.77
C VAL A 65 6.00 -5.05 -3.78
N PHE A 66 7.06 -4.52 -3.16
CA PHE A 66 6.99 -3.41 -2.19
C PHE A 66 6.52 -2.10 -2.82
N VAL A 67 6.62 -1.93 -4.13
CA VAL A 67 6.08 -0.77 -4.85
C VAL A 67 4.68 -1.05 -5.40
N SER A 68 4.46 -2.25 -5.96
CA SER A 68 3.22 -2.60 -6.64
C SER A 68 2.04 -2.72 -5.70
N VAL A 69 2.22 -3.36 -4.53
CA VAL A 69 1.13 -3.59 -3.58
C VAL A 69 0.61 -2.26 -3.02
N PRO A 70 1.46 -1.34 -2.52
CA PRO A 70 1.03 0.00 -2.13
C PRO A 70 0.35 0.78 -3.26
N LEU A 71 0.91 0.75 -4.48
CA LEU A 71 0.35 1.44 -5.63
C LEU A 71 -1.05 0.91 -6.00
N PHE A 72 -1.22 -0.41 -5.94
CA PHE A 72 -2.50 -1.08 -6.14
C PHE A 72 -3.52 -0.71 -5.04
N CYS A 73 -3.09 -0.73 -3.77
CA CYS A 73 -3.93 -0.31 -2.64
C CYS A 73 -4.37 1.15 -2.75
N VAL A 74 -3.49 2.07 -3.14
CA VAL A 74 -3.84 3.47 -3.40
C VAL A 74 -4.83 3.59 -4.57
N GLY A 75 -4.63 2.82 -5.64
CA GLY A 75 -5.58 2.78 -6.77
C GLY A 75 -6.97 2.29 -6.36
N LEU A 76 -7.05 1.26 -5.52
CA LEU A 76 -8.32 0.81 -4.95
C LEU A 76 -8.95 1.83 -4.02
N ALA A 77 -8.15 2.54 -3.22
CA ALA A 77 -8.63 3.57 -2.32
C ALA A 77 -9.06 4.86 -3.05
N ALA A 78 -8.54 5.12 -4.25
CA ALA A 78 -8.85 6.33 -5.03
C ALA A 78 -10.36 6.44 -5.33
N PRO A 79 -10.89 7.68 -5.42
CA PRO A 79 -12.33 7.91 -5.57
C PRO A 79 -12.89 7.29 -6.85
N ASP A 80 -14.15 6.91 -6.77
CA ASP A 80 -14.84 6.24 -7.86
C ASP A 80 -14.90 7.12 -9.12
N PRO A 81 -14.49 6.61 -10.30
CA PRO A 81 -14.60 7.34 -11.56
C PRO A 81 -16.07 7.50 -11.99
N PRO A 82 -16.36 8.40 -12.95
CA PRO A 82 -17.72 8.66 -13.42
C PRO A 82 -18.50 7.39 -13.82
N LYS A 83 -19.81 7.38 -13.56
CA LYS A 83 -20.73 6.28 -13.89
C LYS A 83 -20.60 5.91 -15.38
N GLY A 84 -20.19 4.67 -15.66
CA GLY A 84 -19.88 4.16 -17.00
C GLY A 84 -18.41 3.77 -17.23
N SER A 85 -17.51 4.08 -16.29
CA SER A 85 -16.13 3.60 -16.31
C SER A 85 -16.02 2.12 -15.93
N ARG A 86 -15.16 1.36 -16.63
CA ARG A 86 -14.83 -0.04 -16.29
C ARG A 86 -14.10 -0.19 -14.95
N PHE A 87 -13.62 0.93 -14.38
CA PHE A 87 -12.96 1.00 -13.09
C PHE A 87 -13.90 1.45 -11.97
N HIS A 88 -15.21 1.37 -12.19
CA HIS A 88 -16.19 1.50 -11.13
C HIS A 88 -16.24 0.20 -10.32
N ILE A 89 -15.44 0.13 -9.26
CA ILE A 89 -15.22 -1.11 -8.47
C ILE A 89 -16.18 -1.16 -7.26
N GLY A 90 -16.93 -0.09 -6.99
CA GLY A 90 -17.87 -0.01 -5.86
C GLY A 90 -17.21 0.20 -4.50
N VAL A 91 -15.88 0.33 -4.49
CA VAL A 91 -15.10 0.70 -3.31
C VAL A 91 -15.13 2.22 -3.18
N ASN A 92 -15.75 2.75 -2.12
CA ASN A 92 -15.81 4.20 -1.91
C ASN A 92 -15.40 4.55 -0.48
N LEU A 93 -14.09 4.73 -0.29
CA LEU A 93 -13.54 5.07 1.01
C LEU A 93 -13.81 6.55 1.33
N SER A 94 -14.14 6.82 2.60
CA SER A 94 -14.16 8.19 3.13
C SER A 94 -12.77 8.83 3.03
N ARG A 95 -12.70 10.17 3.12
CA ARG A 95 -11.43 10.90 3.06
C ARG A 95 -10.42 10.40 4.11
N LYS A 96 -10.90 10.10 5.32
CA LYS A 96 -10.07 9.58 6.43
C LYS A 96 -9.55 8.17 6.15
N GLN A 97 -10.39 7.27 5.63
CA GLN A 97 -10.00 5.92 5.25
C GLN A 97 -8.97 5.93 4.11
N ARG A 98 -9.14 6.81 3.11
CA ARG A 98 -8.16 7.01 2.03
C ARG A 98 -6.81 7.48 2.55
N GLN A 99 -6.81 8.41 3.51
CA GLN A 99 -5.59 8.93 4.11
C GLN A 99 -4.82 7.84 4.89
N ALA A 100 -5.54 6.95 5.59
CA ALA A 100 -4.94 5.78 6.23
C ALA A 100 -4.28 4.84 5.22
N VAL A 101 -4.97 4.50 4.12
CA VAL A 101 -4.42 3.63 3.06
C VAL A 101 -3.22 4.29 2.38
N ALA A 102 -3.28 5.58 2.09
CA ALA A 102 -2.19 6.31 1.45
C ALA A 102 -0.95 6.42 2.33
N THR A 103 -1.14 6.74 3.61
CA THR A 103 -0.01 6.83 4.55
C THR A 103 0.59 5.46 4.79
N GLY A 104 -0.24 4.42 4.93
CA GLY A 104 0.25 3.05 5.06
C GLY A 104 1.03 2.58 3.84
N SER A 105 0.55 2.94 2.64
CA SER A 105 1.24 2.68 1.37
C SER A 105 2.59 3.40 1.28
N LEU A 106 2.67 4.64 1.77
CA LEU A 106 3.92 5.39 1.85
C LEU A 106 4.92 4.76 2.84
N CYS A 107 4.45 4.28 4.00
CA CYS A 107 5.29 3.54 4.93
C CYS A 107 5.86 2.25 4.31
N ILE A 108 5.04 1.46 3.61
CA ILE A 108 5.47 0.22 2.95
C ILE A 108 6.50 0.49 1.85
N THR A 109 6.29 1.53 1.03
CA THR A 109 7.22 1.89 -0.06
C THR A 109 8.57 2.42 0.46
N LEU A 110 8.58 3.07 1.64
CA LEU A 110 9.81 3.57 2.26
C LEU A 110 10.61 2.46 2.97
N SER A 111 10.00 1.35 3.40
CA SER A 111 10.71 0.23 4.04
C SER A 111 11.96 -0.27 3.28
N PRO A 112 11.89 -0.60 1.98
CA PRO A 112 13.07 -1.03 1.23
C PRO A 112 14.10 0.10 1.05
N VAL A 113 13.68 1.36 1.01
CA VAL A 113 14.59 2.52 0.95
C VAL A 113 15.41 2.65 2.24
N VAL A 114 14.75 2.47 3.40
CA VAL A 114 15.42 2.44 4.71
C VAL A 114 16.43 1.29 4.77
N MET A 115 16.06 0.09 4.28
CA MET A 115 17.01 -1.03 4.20
C MET A 115 18.23 -0.71 3.33
N ALA A 116 18.01 -0.13 2.16
CA ALA A 116 19.09 0.18 1.21
C ALA A 116 20.04 1.27 1.74
N LEU A 117 19.51 2.30 2.41
CA LEU A 117 20.31 3.40 2.97
C LEU A 117 20.99 3.05 4.29
N GLY A 118 20.42 2.14 5.07
CA GLY A 118 20.96 1.77 6.37
C GLY A 118 22.00 0.65 6.33
N SER A 119 21.96 -0.23 5.32
CA SER A 119 22.93 -1.32 5.14
C SER A 119 24.41 -0.86 5.03
N PRO A 120 24.76 0.24 4.35
CA PRO A 120 26.13 0.75 4.27
C PRO A 120 26.70 1.26 5.60
N LEU A 121 25.84 1.57 6.59
CA LEU A 121 26.23 2.16 7.88
C LEU A 121 26.58 1.10 8.94
N GLY A 122 26.52 -0.20 8.61
CA GLY A 122 26.84 -1.29 9.55
C GLY A 122 25.80 -1.53 10.64
N LEU A 123 24.65 -0.84 10.61
CA LEU A 123 23.56 -0.93 11.60
C LEU A 123 22.49 -1.97 11.19
N SER A 124 22.93 -3.15 10.77
CA SER A 124 22.06 -4.14 10.09
C SER A 124 20.79 -4.51 10.87
N THR A 125 20.88 -4.72 12.19
CA THR A 125 19.74 -5.13 13.01
C THR A 125 18.74 -3.99 13.26
N VAL A 126 19.23 -2.77 13.50
CA VAL A 126 18.36 -1.61 13.75
C VAL A 126 17.64 -1.21 12.48
N VAL A 127 18.35 -1.19 11.35
CA VAL A 127 17.79 -0.87 10.03
C VAL A 127 16.74 -1.89 9.61
N LEU A 128 17.02 -3.19 9.83
CA LEU A 128 16.06 -4.25 9.58
C LEU A 128 14.81 -4.11 10.46
N ALA A 129 15.00 -3.81 11.76
CA ALA A 129 13.88 -3.59 12.68
C ALA A 129 13.03 -2.39 12.24
N THR A 130 13.65 -1.24 11.91
CA THR A 130 12.92 -0.05 11.46
C THR A 130 12.16 -0.30 10.16
N ALA A 131 12.78 -0.96 9.18
CA ALA A 131 12.13 -1.30 7.92
C ALA A 131 10.96 -2.28 8.11
N ALA A 132 11.13 -3.28 8.99
CA ALA A 132 10.07 -4.23 9.35
C ALA A 132 8.92 -3.53 10.09
N THR A 133 9.22 -2.62 11.03
CA THR A 133 8.19 -1.82 11.72
C THR A 133 7.43 -0.94 10.74
N LEU A 134 8.12 -0.27 9.80
CA LEU A 134 7.48 0.53 8.74
C LEU A 134 6.55 -0.31 7.87
N ALA A 135 6.97 -1.51 7.49
CA ALA A 135 6.16 -2.41 6.68
C ALA A 135 4.93 -2.90 7.46
N PHE A 136 5.13 -3.25 8.75
CA PHE A 136 4.05 -3.72 9.62
C PHE A 136 3.02 -2.64 9.92
N VAL A 137 3.48 -1.45 10.31
CA VAL A 137 2.62 -0.27 10.55
C VAL A 137 1.90 0.12 9.26
N GLY A 138 2.62 0.14 8.14
CA GLY A 138 2.04 0.48 6.85
C GLY A 138 0.96 -0.51 6.41
N ALA A 139 1.23 -1.82 6.53
CA ALA A 139 0.24 -2.86 6.24
C ALA A 139 -0.98 -2.78 7.16
N SER A 140 -0.77 -2.51 8.46
CA SER A 140 -1.85 -2.32 9.42
C SER A 140 -2.74 -1.15 9.04
N LEU A 141 -2.17 0.01 8.67
CA LEU A 141 -2.92 1.19 8.25
C LEU A 141 -3.73 0.95 6.97
N VAL A 142 -3.15 0.25 5.99
CA VAL A 142 -3.86 -0.14 4.76
C VAL A 142 -5.03 -1.05 5.09
N LEU A 143 -4.81 -2.09 5.91
CA LEU A 143 -5.86 -3.01 6.34
C LEU A 143 -6.95 -2.29 7.12
N THR A 144 -6.60 -1.39 8.03
CA THR A 144 -7.56 -0.61 8.81
C THR A 144 -8.47 0.23 7.91
N GLY A 145 -7.92 0.89 6.89
CA GLY A 145 -8.72 1.68 5.93
C GLY A 145 -9.74 0.82 5.16
N PHE A 146 -9.32 -0.36 4.67
CA PHE A 146 -10.21 -1.27 3.95
C PHE A 146 -11.20 -2.00 4.84
N VAL A 147 -10.78 -2.45 6.03
CA VAL A 147 -11.65 -3.14 7.00
C VAL A 147 -12.75 -2.20 7.49
N ALA A 148 -12.42 -0.93 7.77
CA ALA A 148 -13.41 0.06 8.14
C ALA A 148 -14.47 0.27 7.05
N TRP A 149 -14.04 0.40 5.78
CA TRP A 149 -14.97 0.47 4.65
C TRP A 149 -15.85 -0.79 4.54
N THR A 150 -15.25 -1.99 4.58
CA THR A 150 -16.05 -3.23 4.50
C THR A 150 -17.05 -3.36 5.66
N SER A 151 -16.67 -2.88 6.85
CA SER A 151 -17.53 -2.94 8.03
C SER A 151 -18.71 -1.98 7.89
N GLU A 152 -18.49 -0.75 7.43
CA GLU A 152 -19.55 0.22 7.13
C GLU A 152 -20.51 -0.29 6.05
N GLU A 153 -19.98 -0.88 4.97
CA GLU A 153 -20.79 -1.42 3.88
C GLU A 153 -21.64 -2.62 4.33
N LEU A 154 -21.09 -3.50 5.18
CA LEU A 154 -21.80 -4.68 5.70
C LEU A 154 -22.87 -4.35 6.73
N THR A 155 -22.68 -3.29 7.53
CA THR A 155 -23.70 -2.84 8.48
C THR A 155 -24.91 -2.18 7.81
N GLY A 156 -24.78 -1.77 6.53
CA GLY A 156 -25.82 -1.04 5.80
C GLY A 156 -26.09 0.36 6.37
N PRO A 157 -26.79 1.23 5.63
CA PRO A 157 -27.21 2.52 6.18
C PRO A 157 -28.25 2.27 7.28
N ALA A 158 -28.00 2.83 8.47
CA ALA A 158 -28.97 2.90 9.56
C ALA A 158 -30.23 3.70 9.15
#